data_AF-A0A929C7R1-F1
#
_entry.id   AF-A0A929C7R1-F1
#
_cell.length_a   1.000
_cell.length_b   1.000
_cell.length_c   1.000
_cell.angle_alpha   90.00
_cell.angle_beta   90.00
_cell.angle_gamma   90.00
#
_symmetry.space_group_name_H-M   'P 1'
#
loop_
_entity.id
_entity.type
_entity.pdbx_description
1 polymer ?
#
loop_
_entity_poly.entity_id
_entity_poly.type
_entity_poly.pdbx_seq_one_letter_code
_entity_poly.pdbx_strand_id
1 'polypeptide(L)'
;EHDLVVLSVGILPNTDFSTMFKNTKIEQDDFDYVYQVDELSSPAKTNIDGVFVAGTSSGPMDIPDSILSAGAASAETAGYLKGGKK
;
A
#
# COMPACT_ATOMS: atom_id res chain seq x y z
N GLU A 1 3.91 14.29 39.19
CA GLU A 1 5.02 14.91 38.44
C GLU A 1 5.79 13.80 37.77
N HIS A 2 6.23 14.01 36.52
CA HIS A 2 6.98 13.02 35.75
C HIS A 2 8.27 13.68 35.26
N ASP A 3 9.38 12.96 35.34
CA ASP A 3 10.69 13.45 34.88
C ASP A 3 10.85 13.37 33.36
N LEU A 4 10.04 12.54 32.70
CA LEU A 4 10.04 12.34 31.25
C LEU A 4 8.64 12.01 30.75
N VAL A 5 8.29 12.56 29.59
CA VAL A 5 7.09 12.21 28.83
C VAL A 5 7.53 11.70 27.46
N VAL A 6 7.06 10.50 27.10
CA VAL A 6 7.29 9.90 25.77
C VAL A 6 5.96 9.89 25.02
N LEU A 7 5.96 10.42 23.80
CA LEU A 7 4.82 10.38 22.90
C LEU A 7 5.01 9.26 21.88
N SER A 8 4.18 8.23 21.96
CA SER A 8 4.09 7.18 20.93
C SER A 8 3.27 7.71 19.74
N VAL A 9 3.95 8.38 18.82
CA VAL A 9 3.30 8.95 17.63
C VAL A 9 2.78 7.86 16.69
N GLY A 10 1.70 8.17 15.96
CA GLY A 10 1.15 7.29 14.93
C GLY A 10 1.96 7.32 13.63
N ILE A 11 1.51 6.52 12.66
CA ILE A 11 2.05 6.48 11.29
C ILE A 11 1.21 7.43 10.42
N LEU A 12 1.89 8.20 9.58
CA LEU A 12 1.29 9.04 8.55
C LEU A 12 1.64 8.48 7.17
N PRO A 13 0.78 8.68 6.16
CA PRO A 13 1.05 8.24 4.80
C PRO A 13 2.24 8.99 4.20
N ASN A 14 2.97 8.32 3.31
CA ASN A 14 3.94 8.96 2.44
C ASN A 14 3.24 9.45 1.17
N THR A 15 3.14 10.74 0.93
CA THR A 15 2.39 11.29 -0.22
C THR A 15 3.24 11.58 -1.46
N ASP A 16 4.55 11.30 -1.41
CA ASP A 16 5.49 11.57 -2.50
C ASP A 16 5.17 10.77 -3.78
N PHE A 17 4.46 9.63 -3.65
CA PHE A 17 4.09 8.78 -4.78
C PHE A 17 3.07 9.41 -5.74
N SER A 18 2.34 10.44 -5.29
CA SER A 18 1.26 11.08 -6.06
C SER A 18 1.72 11.67 -7.41
N THR A 19 3.02 11.91 -7.56
CA THR A 19 3.63 12.46 -8.78
C THR A 19 4.48 11.46 -9.58
N MET A 20 4.61 10.21 -9.11
CA MET A 20 5.48 9.21 -9.74
C MET A 20 4.98 8.75 -11.12
N PHE A 21 3.67 8.82 -11.36
CA PHE A 21 3.05 8.34 -12.59
C PHE A 21 2.57 9.51 -13.46
N LYS A 22 3.09 9.59 -14.70
CA LYS A 22 2.89 10.75 -15.58
C LYS A 22 1.45 10.93 -16.07
N ASN A 23 0.76 9.82 -16.34
CA ASN A 23 -0.52 9.82 -17.06
C ASN A 23 -1.73 9.49 -16.18
N THR A 24 -1.50 8.86 -15.03
CA THR A 24 -2.56 8.38 -14.14
C THR A 24 -2.11 8.61 -12.71
N LYS A 25 -2.96 9.18 -11.87
CA LYS A 25 -2.68 9.33 -10.44
C LYS A 25 -3.05 8.04 -9.71
N ILE A 26 -2.22 7.62 -8.77
CA ILE A 26 -2.62 6.60 -7.79
C ILE A 26 -3.73 7.21 -6.94
N GLU A 27 -4.83 6.48 -6.81
CA GLU A 27 -5.92 6.86 -5.90
C GLU A 27 -5.49 6.68 -4.45
N GLN A 28 -6.01 7.57 -3.60
CA GLN A 28 -5.75 7.56 -2.17
C GLN A 28 -7.06 7.32 -1.42
N ASP A 29 -6.98 6.70 -0.25
CA ASP A 29 -8.12 6.58 0.66
C ASP A 29 -8.41 7.90 1.40
N ASP A 30 -9.41 7.89 2.28
CA ASP A 30 -9.80 9.06 3.08
C ASP A 30 -8.71 9.56 4.05
N PHE A 31 -7.61 8.80 4.18
CA PHE A 31 -6.46 9.08 5.06
C PHE A 31 -5.16 9.29 4.28
N ASP A 32 -5.22 9.52 2.96
CA ASP A 32 -4.09 9.75 2.04
C ASP A 32 -3.14 8.55 1.82
N TYR A 33 -3.49 7.34 2.30
CA TYR A 33 -2.76 6.11 1.95
C TYR A 33 -3.13 5.64 0.54
N VAL A 34 -2.33 4.76 -0.05
CA VAL A 34 -2.65 4.18 -1.37
C VAL A 34 -3.93 3.35 -1.28
N TYR A 35 -4.91 3.71 -2.11
CA TYR A 35 -6.20 3.03 -2.16
C TYR A 35 -6.07 1.60 -2.72
N GLN A 36 -6.67 0.64 -2.00
CA GLN A 36 -6.80 -0.75 -2.44
C GLN A 36 -8.19 -0.93 -3.08
N VAL A 37 -8.23 -1.43 -4.32
CA VAL A 37 -9.49 -1.55 -5.08
C VAL A 37 -10.44 -2.57 -4.46
N ASP A 38 -9.92 -3.68 -3.94
CA ASP A 38 -10.68 -4.70 -3.22
C ASP A 38 -9.77 -5.37 -2.18
N GLU A 39 -9.83 -4.89 -0.94
CA GLU A 39 -9.02 -5.37 0.19
C GLU A 39 -9.26 -6.86 0.52
N LEU A 40 -10.44 -7.41 0.20
CA LEU A 40 -10.77 -8.79 0.53
C LEU A 40 -10.32 -9.77 -0.55
N SER A 41 -10.51 -9.44 -1.83
CA SER A 41 -10.26 -10.35 -2.94
C SER A 41 -8.94 -10.08 -3.69
N SER A 42 -8.43 -8.86 -3.66
CA SER A 42 -7.20 -8.43 -4.35
C SER A 42 -6.50 -7.32 -3.56
N PRO A 43 -6.01 -7.61 -2.33
CA PRO A 43 -5.50 -6.62 -1.38
C PRO A 43 -4.30 -5.82 -1.88
N ALA A 44 -3.60 -6.28 -2.92
CA ALA A 44 -2.46 -5.53 -3.46
C ALA A 44 -2.81 -4.65 -4.66
N LYS A 45 -4.03 -4.74 -5.22
CA LYS A 45 -4.39 -3.97 -6.42
C LYS A 45 -4.64 -2.51 -6.12
N THR A 46 -3.96 -1.66 -6.88
CA THR A 46 -4.26 -0.23 -6.99
C THR A 46 -5.20 0.04 -8.16
N ASN A 47 -5.60 1.30 -8.35
CA ASN A 47 -6.37 1.74 -9.51
C ASN A 47 -5.57 1.73 -10.84
N ILE A 48 -4.24 1.54 -10.79
CA ILE A 48 -3.38 1.46 -11.97
C ILE A 48 -3.00 0.01 -12.24
N ASP A 49 -3.43 -0.51 -13.39
CA ASP A 49 -3.07 -1.87 -13.84
C ASP A 49 -1.55 -2.06 -13.88
N GLY A 50 -1.08 -3.15 -13.27
CA GLY A 50 0.34 -3.49 -13.17
C GLY A 50 1.09 -2.75 -12.05
N VAL A 51 0.41 -1.90 -11.27
CA VAL A 51 0.94 -1.27 -10.07
C VAL A 51 0.26 -1.87 -8.84
N PHE A 52 1.09 -2.35 -7.91
CA PHE A 52 0.65 -3.04 -6.70
C PHE A 52 1.17 -2.31 -5.46
N VAL A 53 0.40 -2.37 -4.37
CA VAL A 53 0.76 -1.80 -3.06
C VAL A 53 1.11 -2.90 -2.07
N ALA A 54 2.02 -2.60 -1.14
CA ALA A 54 2.36 -3.48 -0.03
C ALA A 54 2.75 -2.69 1.21
N GLY A 55 2.57 -3.32 2.37
CA GLY A 55 3.02 -2.80 3.66
C GLY A 55 2.33 -1.49 4.05
N THR A 56 3.03 -0.66 4.81
CA THR A 56 2.46 0.57 5.38
C THR A 56 2.07 1.65 4.37
N SER A 57 2.33 1.43 3.07
CA SER A 57 1.87 2.34 2.01
C SER A 57 0.35 2.31 1.84
N SER A 58 -0.32 1.23 2.27
CA SER A 58 -1.78 1.08 2.21
C SER A 58 -2.48 1.27 3.56
N GLY A 59 -1.74 1.63 4.62
CA GLY A 59 -2.29 1.88 5.95
C GLY A 59 -1.34 1.48 7.09
N PRO A 60 -1.55 1.94 8.34
CA PRO A 60 -0.75 1.52 9.48
C PRO A 60 -0.87 0.01 9.74
N MET A 61 0.26 -0.69 9.88
CA MET A 61 0.29 -2.13 10.18
C MET A 61 1.59 -2.50 10.90
N ASP A 62 1.63 -3.69 11.50
CA ASP A 62 2.82 -4.21 12.13
C ASP A 62 3.77 -4.92 11.13
N ILE A 63 4.89 -5.42 11.63
CA ILE A 63 5.91 -6.06 10.79
C ILE A 63 5.40 -7.38 10.18
N PRO A 64 4.82 -8.32 10.96
CA PRO A 64 4.20 -9.53 10.39
C PRO A 64 3.17 -9.24 9.29
N ASP A 65 2.28 -8.28 9.49
CA ASP A 65 1.26 -7.91 8.52
C ASP A 65 1.87 -7.28 7.27
N SER A 66 2.93 -6.47 7.44
CA SER A 66 3.69 -5.92 6.31
C SER A 66 4.32 -7.03 5.45
N ILE A 67 4.85 -8.08 6.09
CA ILE A 67 5.44 -9.23 5.38
C ILE A 67 4.35 -9.99 4.61
N LEU A 68 3.18 -10.21 5.23
CA LEU A 68 2.04 -10.88 4.59
C LEU A 68 1.53 -10.07 3.38
N SER A 69 1.36 -8.76 3.56
CA SER A 69 0.97 -7.82 2.50
C SER A 69 1.95 -7.85 1.32
N ALA A 70 3.26 -7.84 1.59
CA ALA A 70 4.28 -7.97 0.54
C ALA A 70 4.19 -9.32 -0.19
N GLY A 71 3.87 -10.40 0.52
CA GLY A 71 3.60 -11.71 -0.08
C GLY A 71 2.41 -11.70 -1.04
N ALA A 72 1.29 -11.06 -0.64
CA ALA A 72 0.12 -10.90 -1.49
C ALA A 72 0.44 -10.09 -2.77
N ALA A 73 1.13 -8.95 -2.62
CA ALA A 73 1.56 -8.13 -3.75
C ALA A 73 2.46 -8.89 -4.72
N SER A 74 3.41 -9.68 -4.20
CA SER A 74 4.27 -10.53 -5.03
C SER A 74 3.46 -11.58 -5.80
N ALA A 75 2.47 -12.22 -5.16
CA ALA A 75 1.65 -13.25 -5.79
C ALA A 75 0.74 -12.67 -6.88
N GLU A 76 0.10 -11.53 -6.63
CA GLU A 76 -0.74 -10.84 -7.61
C GLU A 76 0.08 -10.30 -8.79
N THR A 77 1.25 -9.73 -8.53
CA THR A 77 2.20 -9.30 -9.57
C THR A 77 2.59 -10.48 -10.45
N ALA A 78 2.92 -11.64 -9.85
CA ALA A 78 3.25 -12.85 -10.60
C ALA A 78 2.06 -13.35 -11.44
N GLY A 79 0.83 -13.25 -10.92
CA GLY A 79 -0.40 -13.54 -11.65
C GLY A 79 -0.58 -12.63 -12.86
N TYR A 80 -0.40 -11.32 -12.68
CA TYR A 80 -0.46 -10.31 -13.74
C TYR A 80 0.58 -10.57 -14.84
N LEU A 81 1.84 -10.82 -14.49
CA LEU A 81 2.90 -11.11 -15.45
C LEU A 81 2.65 -12.41 -16.25
N LYS A 82 2.07 -13.44 -15.63
CA LYS A 82 1.67 -14.67 -16.32
C LYS A 82 0.51 -14.45 -17.28
N GLY A 83 -0.47 -13.63 -16.88
CA GLY A 83 -1.62 -13.25 -17.72
C GLY A 83 -1.26 -12.32 -18.88
N GLY A 84 -0.16 -11.58 -18.78
CA GLY A 84 0.35 -10.67 -19.81
C GLY A 84 0.98 -11.32 -21.04
N LYS A 85 1.00 -12.67 -21.14
CA LYS A 85 1.25 -13.38 -22.40
C LYS A 85 -0.07 -13.56 -23.16
N LYS A 86 -0.51 -12.52 -23.86
CA LYS A 86 -1.40 -12.64 -25.03
C LYS A 86 -0.83 -11.82 -26.18
#